data_AF-W1XYM0-F1
#
_entry.id   AF-W1XYM0-F1
#
_cell.length_a   1.000
_cell.length_b   1.000
_cell.length_c   1.000
_cell.angle_alpha   90.00
_cell.angle_beta   90.00
_cell.angle_gamma   90.00
#
_symmetry.space_group_name_H-M   'P 1'
#
loop_
_entity.id
_entity.type
_entity.pdbx_description
1 polymer ?
#
loop_
_entity_poly.entity_id
_entity_poly.type
_entity_poly.pdbx_seq_one_letter_code
_entity_poly.pdbx_strand_id
1 'polypeptide(L)'
;PGCEFTLEDETHLPVICRCDQGYSALTGAISAHHLAAGRREADRQNLSELASWAKGQWLVLTGTRAGPLRRVLYRFGIAAATRFLEQLKELFGAEN
;
A
#
# COMPACT_ATOMS: atom_id res chain seq x y z
N PRO A 1 -9.53 6.29 10.59
CA PRO A 1 -8.69 7.19 9.77
C PRO A 1 -8.07 6.42 8.59
N GLY A 2 -7.74 7.07 7.47
CA GLY A 2 -7.14 6.41 6.31
C GLY A 2 -6.41 7.40 5.41
N CYS A 3 -5.65 6.89 4.45
CA CYS A 3 -5.02 7.68 3.40
C CYS A 3 -4.94 6.88 2.11
N GLU A 4 -4.59 7.55 1.02
CA GLU A 4 -4.24 6.91 -0.24
C GLU A 4 -2.74 7.12 -0.47
N PHE A 5 -1.99 6.03 -0.58
CA PHE A 5 -0.59 6.08 -0.97
C PHE A 5 -0.46 5.98 -2.49
N THR A 6 0.35 6.84 -3.09
CA THR A 6 0.81 6.65 -4.47
C THR A 6 2.03 5.74 -4.42
N LEU A 7 2.04 4.66 -5.19
CA LEU A 7 3.15 3.72 -5.26
C LEU A 7 4.15 4.13 -6.36
N GLU A 8 5.35 3.55 -6.35
CA GLU A 8 6.42 3.80 -7.33
C GLU A 8 5.96 3.68 -8.80
N ASP A 9 5.00 2.80 -9.07
CA ASP A 9 4.45 2.56 -10.40
C ASP A 9 3.24 3.47 -10.76
N GLU A 10 2.97 4.51 -9.96
CA GLU A 10 1.83 5.43 -10.05
C GLU A 10 0.47 4.78 -9.80
N THR A 11 0.43 3.61 -9.16
CA THR A 11 -0.84 3.06 -8.69
C THR A 11 -1.17 3.58 -7.31
N HIS A 12 -2.45 3.55 -6.97
CA HIS A 12 -2.97 4.11 -5.74
C HIS A 12 -3.42 2.99 -4.80
N LEU A 13 -2.93 3.03 -3.57
CA LEU A 13 -3.22 2.06 -2.53
C LEU A 13 -3.93 2.74 -1.36
N PRO A 14 -5.28 2.75 -1.34
CA PRO A 14 -6.02 3.20 -0.18
C PRO A 14 -5.84 2.25 1.00
N VAL A 15 -5.65 2.84 2.17
CA VAL A 15 -5.53 2.14 3.44
C VAL A 15 -6.43 2.76 4.50
N ILE A 16 -7.00 1.92 5.36
CA ILE A 16 -7.78 2.34 6.52
C ILE A 16 -7.16 1.74 7.77
N CYS A 17 -6.94 2.56 8.80
CA CYS A 17 -6.44 2.11 10.10
C CYS A 17 -7.54 1.38 10.87
N ARG A 18 -7.23 0.17 11.34
CA ARG A 18 -8.13 -0.66 12.15
C ARG A 18 -8.18 -0.20 13.62
N CYS A 19 -7.15 0.49 14.10
CA CYS A 19 -7.00 0.97 15.47
C CYS A 19 -6.04 2.17 15.54
N ASP A 20 -5.87 2.72 16.75
CA ASP A 20 -4.95 3.85 17.00
C ASP A 20 -3.48 3.50 16.73
N GLN A 21 -3.07 2.26 17.02
CA GLN A 21 -1.73 1.79 16.67
C GLN A 21 -1.52 1.80 15.14
N GLY A 22 -2.56 1.42 14.38
CA GLY A 22 -2.54 1.50 12.92
C GLY A 22 -2.41 2.94 12.44
N TYR A 23 -3.08 3.88 13.09
CA TYR A 23 -2.96 5.30 12.76
C TYR A 23 -1.57 5.85 13.07
N SER A 24 -1.00 5.54 14.24
CA SER A 24 0.37 5.92 14.58
C SER A 24 1.38 5.36 13.58
N ALA A 25 1.21 4.11 13.16
CA ALA A 25 2.04 3.50 12.12
C ALA A 25 1.88 4.21 10.77
N LEU A 26 0.66 4.59 10.39
CA LEU A 26 0.39 5.31 9.14
C LEU A 26 1.06 6.68 9.13
N THR A 27 0.91 7.45 10.21
CA THR A 27 1.57 8.76 10.33
C THR A 27 3.09 8.63 10.38
N GLY A 28 3.59 7.55 11.00
CA GLY A 28 5.01 7.24 11.06
C GLY A 28 5.59 6.92 9.68
N ALA A 29 4.89 6.12 8.88
CA ALA A 29 5.27 5.80 7.51
C ALA A 29 5.39 7.04 6.62
N ILE A 30 4.36 7.89 6.64
CA ILE A 30 4.34 9.17 5.88
C ILE A 30 5.51 10.06 6.32
N SER A 31 5.70 10.20 7.63
CA SER A 31 6.76 11.05 8.18
C SER A 31 8.15 10.53 7.85
N ALA A 32 8.37 9.22 7.97
CA ALA A 32 9.63 8.57 7.64
C ALA A 32 9.98 8.74 6.16
N HIS A 33 9.00 8.57 5.27
CA HIS A 33 9.19 8.79 3.84
C HIS A 33 9.62 10.23 3.53
N HIS A 34 8.90 11.22 4.05
CA HIS A 34 9.24 12.63 3.81
C HIS A 34 10.61 13.03 4.39
N LEU A 35 11.01 12.48 5.53
CA LEU A 35 12.32 12.72 6.12
C LEU A 35 13.44 12.08 5.30
N ALA A 36 13.23 10.88 4.77
CA ALA A 36 14.21 10.17 3.95
C ALA A 36 14.44 10.84 2.57
N ALA A 37 13.37 11.39 1.97
CA ALA A 37 13.45 12.01 0.64
C ALA A 37 14.33 13.28 0.61
N GLY A 38 14.55 13.95 1.75
CA GLY A 38 15.43 15.13 1.90
C GLY A 38 15.03 16.38 1.08
N ARG A 39 14.07 16.22 0.16
CA ARG A 39 13.47 17.21 -0.76
C ARG A 39 12.02 16.81 -0.98
N ARG A 40 11.21 17.73 -1.50
CA ARG A 40 9.81 17.45 -1.89
C ARG A 40 9.80 16.67 -3.21
N GLU A 41 10.29 15.43 -3.19
CA GLU A 41 10.17 14.50 -4.31
C GLU A 41 8.72 14.05 -4.47
N ALA A 42 8.42 13.36 -5.58
CA ALA A 42 7.11 12.76 -5.77
C ALA A 42 6.85 11.76 -4.63
N ASP A 43 5.70 11.87 -3.98
CA ASP A 43 5.26 11.08 -2.82
C ASP A 43 4.91 9.64 -3.24
N ARG A 44 5.93 8.93 -3.76
CA ARG A 44 5.85 7.58 -4.30
C ARG A 44 6.42 6.62 -3.28
N GLN A 45 5.54 5.80 -2.71
CA GLN A 45 5.86 4.87 -1.66
C GLN A 45 6.27 3.51 -2.22
N ASN A 46 7.24 2.88 -1.57
CA ASN A 46 7.56 1.49 -1.84
C ASN A 46 6.54 0.57 -1.15
N LEU A 47 5.96 -0.36 -1.90
CA LEU A 47 4.91 -1.27 -1.39
C LEU A 47 5.40 -2.14 -0.22
N SER A 48 6.62 -2.65 -0.31
CA SER A 48 7.20 -3.54 0.71
C SER A 48 7.57 -2.76 1.98
N GLU A 49 8.03 -1.52 1.84
CA GLU A 49 8.28 -0.66 3.00
C GLU A 49 6.97 -0.34 3.73
N LEU A 50 5.90 0.01 3.01
CA LEU A 50 4.57 0.21 3.60
C LEU A 50 4.07 -1.02 4.35
N ALA A 51 4.30 -2.22 3.82
CA ALA A 51 3.94 -3.46 4.50
C ALA A 51 4.64 -3.62 5.87
N SER A 52 5.92 -3.20 5.97
CA SER A 52 6.66 -3.23 7.24
C SER A 52 6.06 -2.30 8.31
N TRP A 53 5.40 -1.22 7.89
CA TRP A 53 4.68 -0.31 8.78
C TRP A 53 3.31 -0.85 9.19
N ALA A 54 2.60 -1.52 8.28
CA ALA A 54 1.21 -1.92 8.47
C ALA A 54 0.98 -2.79 9.70
N LYS A 55 1.88 -3.74 9.99
CA LYS A 55 1.83 -4.64 11.17
C LYS A 55 0.44 -5.26 11.43
N GLY A 56 -0.30 -5.57 10.36
CA GLY A 56 -1.67 -6.10 10.42
C GLY A 56 -2.74 -5.11 10.89
N GLN A 57 -2.39 -3.85 11.14
CA GLN A 57 -3.29 -2.81 11.65
C GLN A 57 -3.93 -1.96 10.55
N TRP A 58 -3.59 -2.21 9.28
CA TRP A 58 -4.20 -1.56 8.13
C TRP A 58 -5.14 -2.53 7.41
N LEU A 59 -6.27 -2.00 6.96
CA LEU A 59 -7.11 -2.60 5.93
C LEU A 59 -6.67 -2.04 4.58
N VAL A 60 -6.21 -2.92 3.68
CA VAL A 60 -5.66 -2.53 2.37
C VAL A 60 -6.70 -2.77 1.27
N LEU A 61 -7.04 -1.73 0.51
CA LEU A 61 -8.12 -1.79 -0.48
C LEU A 61 -7.56 -1.88 -1.90
N THR A 62 -7.71 -3.04 -2.54
CA THR A 62 -7.10 -3.34 -3.86
C THR A 62 -8.02 -3.05 -5.06
N GLY A 63 -9.29 -2.76 -4.81
CA GLY A 63 -10.35 -2.63 -5.82
C GLY A 63 -10.46 -1.28 -6.54
N THR A 64 -9.51 -0.35 -6.36
CA THR A 64 -9.61 0.98 -6.97
C THR A 64 -9.34 0.95 -8.48
N ARG A 65 -9.91 1.93 -9.20
CA ARG A 65 -9.70 2.08 -10.65
C ARG A 65 -8.21 2.25 -10.99
N ALA A 66 -7.44 2.92 -10.13
CA ALA A 66 -6.01 3.15 -10.27
C ALA A 66 -5.16 2.21 -9.40
N GLY A 67 -5.74 1.13 -8.86
CA GLY A 67 -5.06 0.24 -7.93
C GLY A 67 -4.08 -0.73 -8.59
N PRO A 68 -3.07 -1.21 -7.82
CA PRO A 68 -2.03 -2.08 -8.36
C PRO A 68 -2.58 -3.42 -8.87
N LEU A 69 -3.53 -4.03 -8.16
CA LEU A 69 -4.13 -5.30 -8.58
C LEU A 69 -4.89 -5.17 -9.90
N ARG A 70 -5.67 -4.10 -10.06
CA ARG A 70 -6.41 -3.83 -11.30
C ARG A 70 -5.46 -3.55 -12.47
N ARG A 71 -4.35 -2.85 -12.22
CA ARG A 71 -3.31 -2.63 -13.24
C ARG A 71 -2.69 -3.94 -13.70
N VAL A 72 -2.30 -4.81 -12.75
CA VAL A 72 -1.73 -6.12 -13.07
C VAL A 72 -2.72 -6.97 -13.86
N LEU A 73 -3.99 -7.01 -13.43
CA LEU A 73 -5.06 -7.73 -14.14
C LEU A 73 -5.19 -7.28 -15.59
N TYR A 74 -5.21 -5.96 -15.83
CA TYR A 74 -5.38 -5.42 -17.17
C TYR A 74 -4.16 -5.65 -18.07
N ARG A 75 -2.95 -5.52 -17.53
CA ARG A 75 -1.70 -5.63 -18.32
C ARG A 75 -1.24 -7.07 -18.55
N PHE A 76 -1.46 -7.93 -17.57
CA PHE A 76 -0.82 -9.26 -17.50
C PHE A 76 -1.82 -10.40 -17.30
N GLY A 77 -3.12 -10.11 -17.20
CA GLY A 77 -4.18 -11.10 -17.10
C GLY A 77 -4.39 -11.69 -15.71
N ILE A 78 -5.35 -12.62 -15.63
CA ILE A 78 -5.86 -13.18 -14.37
C ILE A 78 -4.76 -13.90 -13.58
N ALA A 79 -3.95 -14.75 -14.22
CA ALA A 79 -2.92 -15.52 -13.52
C ALA A 79 -1.89 -14.63 -12.81
N ALA A 80 -1.47 -13.54 -13.48
CA ALA A 80 -0.57 -12.56 -12.87
C ALA A 80 -1.25 -11.80 -11.72
N ALA A 81 -2.53 -11.43 -11.88
CA ALA A 81 -3.29 -10.77 -10.83
C ALA A 81 -3.49 -11.67 -9.60
N THR A 82 -3.74 -12.96 -9.79
CA THR A 82 -3.85 -13.93 -8.68
C THR A 82 -2.54 -14.02 -7.91
N ARG A 83 -1.40 -14.18 -8.60
CA ARG A 83 -0.08 -14.18 -7.94
C ARG A 83 0.18 -12.89 -7.17
N PHE A 84 -0.17 -11.76 -7.76
CA PHE A 84 0.03 -10.47 -7.13
C PHE A 84 -0.89 -10.27 -5.92
N LEU A 85 -2.13 -10.78 -5.96
CA LEU A 85 -3.02 -10.79 -4.79
C LEU A 85 -2.43 -11.63 -3.65
N GLU A 86 -1.85 -12.80 -3.95
CA GLU A 86 -1.18 -13.61 -2.93
C GLU A 86 0.04 -12.88 -2.34
N GLN A 87 0.83 -12.18 -3.16
CA GLN A 87 1.91 -11.33 -2.66
C GLN A 87 1.38 -10.21 -1.73
N LEU A 88 0.24 -9.59 -2.05
CA LEU A 88 -0.36 -8.58 -1.17
C LEU A 88 -0.81 -9.19 0.17
N LYS A 89 -1.36 -10.41 0.16
CA LYS A 89 -1.71 -11.14 1.39
C LYS A 89 -0.47 -11.51 2.21
N GLU A 90 0.62 -11.91 1.57
CA GLU A 90 1.89 -12.18 2.25
C GLU A 90 2.46 -10.92 2.91
N LEU A 91 2.36 -9.76 2.23
CA LEU A 91 2.87 -8.49 2.73
C LEU A 91 2.02 -7.91 3.86
N PHE A 92 0.69 -7.91 3.71
CA PHE A 92 -0.22 -7.21 4.62
C PHE A 92 -0.99 -8.14 5.57
N GLY A 93 -0.89 -9.45 5.39
CA GLY A 93 -1.60 -10.48 6.15
C GLY A 93 -2.81 -11.04 5.38
N ALA A 94 -3.09 -12.34 5.53
CA ALA A 94 -4.15 -13.03 4.81
C ALA A 94 -5.58 -12.58 5.18
N GLU A 95 -5.73 -11.89 6.32
CA GLU A 95 -6.99 -11.30 6.81
C GLU A 95 -7.29 -9.91 6.17
N ASN A 96 -6.54 -9.55 5.13
CA ASN A 96 -6.74 -8.35 4.31
C ASN A 96 -7.41 -8.66 2.96
#